data_AF-A0A7W0I4A2-F1
#
_entry.id   AF-A0A7W0I4A2-F1
#
_cell.length_a   1.000
_cell.length_b   1.000
_cell.length_c   1.000
_cell.angle_alpha   90.00
_cell.angle_beta   90.00
_cell.angle_gamma   90.00
#
_symmetry.space_group_name_H-M   'P 1'
#
loop_
_entity.id
_entity.type
_entity.pdbx_description
1 polymer ?
#
loop_
_entity_poly.entity_id
_entity_poly.type
_entity_poly.pdbx_seq_one_letter_code
_entity_poly.pdbx_strand_id
1 'polypeptide(L)'
;MSWVEGNVPVPGRMSHSHMVDLGKTTGHMHQLLQQVPLAKQAWKPDQAACLKELQTNLEQAIQSNNLRLTALLEKAIRNIQTLDFKHFSECPVGWLHWDLWADNLLLDAEGIAAIVDFDRMDVAYPEIDIARAVLSGAWGLGGIRMDTVHAFLHGYREHAEAPDGMLLRAIQMLYLIESIWWLRTEIYEETGVPARFLQEMEWLTEHWDRLPDLIGHL
;
A
#
# COMPACT_ATOMS: atom_id res chain seq x y z
N MET A 1 14.74 4.48 22.96
CA MET A 1 14.79 5.38 21.80
C MET A 1 14.83 6.82 22.30
N SER A 2 15.53 7.73 21.61
CA SER A 2 15.45 9.17 21.86
C SER A 2 14.15 9.73 21.27
N TRP A 3 13.59 10.76 21.91
CA TRP A 3 12.47 11.52 21.36
C TRP A 3 12.89 12.22 20.06
N VAL A 4 12.02 12.20 19.05
CA VAL A 4 12.20 12.91 17.78
C VAL A 4 11.03 13.90 17.63
N GLU A 5 11.34 15.17 17.43
CA GLU A 5 10.34 16.20 17.16
C GLU A 5 9.82 16.08 15.73
N GLY A 6 8.51 16.23 15.55
CA GLY A 6 7.88 16.22 14.23
C GLY A 6 6.35 16.13 14.30
N ASN A 7 5.70 16.31 13.16
CA ASN A 7 4.25 16.26 13.02
C ASN A 7 3.83 15.11 12.13
N VAL A 8 2.76 14.42 12.51
CA VAL A 8 2.14 13.40 11.65
C VAL A 8 1.58 14.09 10.40
N PRO A 9 1.96 13.65 9.19
CA PRO A 9 1.43 14.18 7.95
C PRO A 9 -0.06 13.94 7.81
N VAL A 10 -0.78 14.89 7.20
CA VAL A 10 -2.18 14.62 6.81
C VAL A 10 -2.17 13.65 5.63
N PRO A 11 -2.83 12.47 5.74
CA PRO A 11 -2.85 11.49 4.68
C PRO A 11 -3.40 12.06 3.36
N GLY A 12 -2.76 11.77 2.24
CA GLY A 12 -3.13 12.24 0.91
C GLY A 12 -2.82 13.71 0.65
N ARG A 13 -2.05 14.37 1.53
CA ARG A 13 -1.70 15.81 1.43
C ARG A 13 -0.21 16.08 1.51
N MET A 14 0.63 15.06 1.37
CA MET A 14 2.08 15.27 1.30
C MET A 14 2.43 16.11 0.07
N SER A 15 3.34 17.07 0.24
CA SER A 15 3.83 17.90 -0.86
C SER A 15 4.77 17.10 -1.76
N HIS A 16 5.12 17.67 -2.91
CA HIS A 16 6.16 17.11 -3.77
C HIS A 16 7.48 16.89 -3.01
N SER A 17 7.95 17.89 -2.25
CA SER A 17 9.21 17.78 -1.49
C SER A 17 9.14 16.69 -0.41
N HIS A 18 8.04 16.59 0.34
CA HIS A 18 7.87 15.53 1.33
C HIS A 18 7.87 14.15 0.68
N MET A 19 7.30 14.02 -0.52
CA MET A 19 7.27 12.73 -1.21
C MET A 19 8.64 12.34 -1.77
N VAL A 20 9.43 13.28 -2.30
CA VAL A 20 10.84 13.02 -2.64
C VAL A 20 11.59 12.49 -1.43
N ASP A 21 11.49 13.19 -0.30
CA ASP A 21 12.24 12.82 0.89
C ASP A 21 11.75 11.52 1.54
N LEU A 22 10.44 11.25 1.48
CA LEU A 22 9.89 9.96 1.87
C LEU A 22 10.42 8.83 1.00
N GLY A 23 10.41 9.01 -0.32
CA GLY A 23 10.98 8.04 -1.25
C GLY A 23 12.44 7.74 -0.91
N LYS A 24 13.25 8.79 -0.73
CA LYS A 24 14.66 8.67 -0.36
C LYS A 24 14.85 7.91 0.95
N THR A 25 14.10 8.27 1.99
CA THR A 25 14.17 7.64 3.31
C THR A 25 13.75 6.17 3.25
N THR A 26 12.68 5.84 2.51
CA THR A 26 12.24 4.45 2.29
C THR A 26 13.28 3.64 1.51
N GLY A 27 13.85 4.21 0.45
CA GLY A 27 14.91 3.56 -0.33
C GLY A 27 16.15 3.29 0.50
N HIS A 28 16.56 4.26 1.32
CA HIS A 28 17.68 4.10 2.23
C HIS A 28 17.42 3.03 3.29
N MET A 29 16.22 3.03 3.88
CA MET A 29 15.78 1.99 4.82
C MET A 29 15.86 0.60 4.18
N HIS A 30 15.29 0.39 2.99
CA HIS A 30 15.37 -0.89 2.29
C HIS A 30 16.81 -1.31 1.98
N GLN A 31 17.66 -0.36 1.53
CA GLN A 31 19.08 -0.62 1.27
C GLN A 31 19.83 -1.07 2.52
N LEU A 32 19.58 -0.45 3.67
CA LEU A 32 20.18 -0.88 4.95
C LEU A 32 19.68 -2.27 5.34
N LEU A 33 18.38 -2.52 5.20
CA LEU A 33 17.76 -3.78 5.58
C LEU A 33 18.18 -4.98 4.71
N GLN A 34 18.64 -4.74 3.47
CA GLN A 34 19.26 -5.78 2.64
C GLN A 34 20.52 -6.40 3.27
N GLN A 35 21.17 -5.70 4.21
CA GLN A 35 22.36 -6.20 4.91
C GLN A 35 21.99 -7.14 6.07
N VAL A 36 20.72 -7.18 6.46
CA VAL A 36 20.21 -8.04 7.53
C VAL A 36 19.90 -9.42 6.95
N PRO A 37 20.40 -10.52 7.55
CA PRO A 37 20.06 -11.86 7.09
C PRO A 37 18.53 -12.07 7.04
N LEU A 38 18.06 -12.72 5.98
CA LEU A 38 16.64 -12.99 5.82
C LEU A 38 16.16 -14.04 6.84
N ALA A 39 15.07 -13.71 7.52
CA ALA A 39 14.25 -14.66 8.26
C ALA A 39 13.34 -15.47 7.32
N LYS A 40 12.50 -16.33 7.90
CA LYS A 40 11.46 -17.03 7.15
C LYS A 40 10.46 -16.01 6.62
N GLN A 41 10.15 -16.10 5.32
CA GLN A 41 9.14 -15.25 4.70
C GLN A 41 7.77 -15.43 5.38
N ALA A 42 7.21 -14.33 5.88
CA ALA A 42 5.95 -14.30 6.62
C ALA A 42 4.71 -14.32 5.72
N TRP A 43 4.82 -13.75 4.52
CA TRP A 43 3.71 -13.68 3.57
C TRP A 43 4.15 -13.83 2.12
N LYS A 44 3.27 -14.43 1.32
CA LYS A 44 3.37 -14.51 -0.14
C LYS A 44 1.99 -14.36 -0.79
N PRO A 45 1.91 -13.84 -2.03
CA PRO A 45 0.66 -13.81 -2.78
C PRO A 45 0.06 -15.22 -2.90
N ASP A 46 -1.20 -15.36 -2.50
CA ASP A 46 -1.97 -16.59 -2.60
C ASP A 46 -3.39 -16.24 -3.08
N GLN A 47 -3.64 -16.51 -4.35
CA GLN A 47 -4.91 -16.19 -4.99
C GLN A 47 -6.07 -16.95 -4.34
N ALA A 48 -5.88 -18.23 -4.03
CA ALA A 48 -6.94 -19.07 -3.47
C ALA A 48 -7.30 -18.61 -2.05
N ALA A 49 -6.30 -18.28 -1.23
CA ALA A 49 -6.52 -17.75 0.10
C ALA A 49 -7.23 -16.38 0.05
N CYS A 50 -6.78 -15.45 -0.80
CA CYS A 50 -7.40 -14.14 -0.95
C CYS A 50 -8.87 -14.24 -1.41
N LEU A 51 -9.15 -15.06 -2.43
CA LEU A 51 -10.52 -15.27 -2.92
C LEU A 51 -11.43 -15.88 -1.86
N LYS A 52 -10.93 -16.82 -1.06
CA LYS A 52 -11.70 -17.45 0.03
C LYS A 52 -12.11 -16.42 1.09
N GLU A 53 -11.20 -15.55 1.50
CA GLU A 53 -11.50 -14.51 2.49
C GLU A 53 -12.47 -13.47 1.94
N LEU A 54 -12.28 -13.01 0.68
CA LEU A 54 -13.21 -12.10 0.03
C LEU A 54 -14.61 -12.71 -0.17
N GLN A 55 -14.71 -14.01 -0.44
CA GLN A 55 -15.99 -14.73 -0.50
C GLN A 55 -16.68 -14.74 0.87
N THR A 56 -15.92 -14.92 1.95
CA THR A 56 -16.46 -14.85 3.31
C THR A 56 -17.00 -13.45 3.62
N ASN A 57 -16.26 -12.40 3.28
CA ASN A 57 -16.73 -11.02 3.41
C ASN A 57 -17.99 -10.76 2.56
N LEU A 58 -18.06 -11.34 1.35
CA LEU A 58 -19.23 -11.20 0.45
C LEU A 58 -20.47 -11.84 1.06
N GLU A 59 -20.36 -13.06 1.61
CA GLU A 59 -21.44 -13.74 2.29
C GLU A 59 -21.99 -12.92 3.46
N GLN A 60 -21.10 -12.31 4.26
CA GLN A 60 -21.48 -11.40 5.35
C GLN A 60 -22.18 -10.13 4.86
N ALA A 61 -21.69 -9.53 3.77
CA ALA A 61 -22.31 -8.35 3.17
C ALA A 61 -23.74 -8.66 2.65
N ILE A 62 -23.94 -9.84 2.07
CA ILE A 62 -25.27 -10.31 1.64
C ILE A 62 -26.18 -10.53 2.86
N GLN A 63 -25.69 -11.19 3.91
CA GLN A 63 -26.47 -11.44 5.13
C GLN A 63 -26.90 -10.15 5.84
N SER A 64 -26.06 -9.11 5.80
CA SER A 64 -26.37 -7.78 6.34
C SER A 64 -27.20 -6.90 5.40
N ASN A 65 -27.58 -7.39 4.21
CA ASN A 65 -28.26 -6.62 3.15
C ASN A 65 -27.49 -5.36 2.71
N ASN A 66 -26.16 -5.36 2.82
CA ASN A 66 -25.32 -4.26 2.35
C ASN A 66 -25.08 -4.38 0.83
N LEU A 67 -26.01 -3.85 0.04
CA LEU A 67 -25.98 -3.95 -1.42
C LEU A 67 -24.74 -3.29 -2.05
N ARG A 68 -24.27 -2.16 -1.49
CA ARG A 68 -23.12 -1.44 -2.04
C ARG A 68 -21.83 -2.22 -1.82
N LEU A 69 -21.61 -2.74 -0.61
CA LEU A 69 -20.45 -3.59 -0.32
C LEU A 69 -20.51 -4.91 -1.08
N THR A 70 -21.69 -5.50 -1.24
CA THR A 70 -21.89 -6.73 -2.04
C THR A 70 -21.39 -6.53 -3.48
N ALA A 71 -21.85 -5.49 -4.17
CA ALA A 71 -21.44 -5.20 -5.54
C ALA A 71 -19.92 -4.92 -5.66
N LEU A 72 -19.36 -4.22 -4.66
CA LEU A 72 -17.94 -3.93 -4.60
C LEU A 72 -17.11 -5.21 -4.43
N LEU A 73 -17.51 -6.11 -3.53
CA LEU A 73 -16.82 -7.38 -3.27
C LEU A 73 -16.91 -8.32 -4.47
N GLU A 74 -18.05 -8.38 -5.17
CA GLU A 74 -18.14 -9.10 -6.44
C GLU A 74 -17.15 -8.57 -7.48
N LYS A 75 -16.93 -7.25 -7.53
CA LYS A 75 -15.93 -6.63 -8.42
C LYS A 75 -14.52 -6.96 -7.96
N ALA A 76 -14.22 -6.85 -6.67
CA ALA A 76 -12.92 -7.23 -6.10
C ALA A 76 -12.56 -8.69 -6.43
N ILE A 77 -13.50 -9.62 -6.26
CA ILE A 77 -13.32 -11.03 -6.60
C ILE A 77 -12.98 -11.20 -8.09
N ARG A 78 -13.70 -10.52 -9.00
CA ARG A 78 -13.39 -10.57 -10.44
C ARG A 78 -12.00 -10.02 -10.74
N ASN A 79 -11.61 -8.91 -10.12
CA ASN A 79 -10.29 -8.30 -10.28
C ASN A 79 -9.17 -9.27 -9.86
N ILE A 80 -9.35 -9.99 -8.74
CA ILE A 80 -8.39 -10.99 -8.27
C ILE A 80 -8.36 -12.23 -9.16
N GLN A 81 -9.51 -12.65 -9.71
CA GLN A 81 -9.58 -13.79 -10.64
C GLN A 81 -8.84 -13.54 -11.96
N THR A 82 -8.80 -12.29 -12.43
CA THR A 82 -8.14 -11.91 -13.70
C THR A 82 -6.68 -11.50 -13.53
N LEU A 83 -6.21 -11.30 -12.29
CA LEU A 83 -4.84 -10.92 -11.97
C LEU A 83 -3.85 -12.05 -12.32
N ASP A 84 -2.78 -11.72 -13.04
CA ASP A 84 -1.68 -12.66 -13.31
C ASP A 84 -0.67 -12.67 -12.16
N PHE A 85 -0.80 -13.67 -11.28
CA PHE A 85 0.09 -13.85 -10.13
C PHE A 85 1.53 -14.19 -10.52
N LYS A 86 1.80 -14.58 -11.77
CA LYS A 86 3.18 -14.87 -12.20
C LYS A 86 4.06 -13.64 -12.17
N HIS A 87 3.51 -12.45 -12.38
CA HIS A 87 4.30 -11.22 -12.37
C HIS A 87 4.91 -10.91 -10.99
N PHE A 88 4.34 -11.44 -9.90
CA PHE A 88 4.94 -11.32 -8.56
C PHE A 88 6.23 -12.12 -8.38
N SER A 89 6.56 -13.04 -9.30
CA SER A 89 7.83 -13.78 -9.25
C SER A 89 9.05 -12.89 -9.51
N GLU A 90 8.84 -11.68 -10.02
CA GLU A 90 9.88 -10.67 -10.25
C GLU A 90 10.18 -9.85 -8.99
N CYS A 91 9.30 -9.90 -7.97
CA CYS A 91 9.43 -9.08 -6.77
C CYS A 91 10.53 -9.64 -5.84
N PRO A 92 11.51 -8.81 -5.43
CA PRO A 92 12.54 -9.25 -4.50
C PRO A 92 11.94 -9.50 -3.10
N VAL A 93 12.35 -10.60 -2.49
CA VAL A 93 12.03 -10.90 -1.08
C VAL A 93 13.01 -10.16 -0.18
N GLY A 94 12.51 -9.49 0.85
CA GLY A 94 13.30 -8.69 1.77
C GLY A 94 12.52 -8.28 3.02
N TRP A 95 13.25 -7.66 3.94
CA TRP A 95 12.67 -7.00 5.10
C TRP A 95 11.90 -5.74 4.68
N LEU A 96 10.77 -5.51 5.33
CA LEU A 96 9.92 -4.35 5.15
C LEU A 96 9.37 -3.87 6.49
N HIS A 97 8.99 -2.60 6.58
CA HIS A 97 8.33 -1.98 7.71
C HIS A 97 6.94 -2.57 7.96
N TRP A 98 6.23 -2.97 6.89
CA TRP A 98 4.89 -3.57 6.89
C TRP A 98 3.73 -2.60 7.15
N ASP A 99 4.00 -1.51 7.87
CA ASP A 99 2.99 -0.49 8.19
C ASP A 99 3.50 0.92 7.85
N LEU A 100 4.05 1.11 6.65
CA LEU A 100 4.63 2.40 6.23
C LEU A 100 3.55 3.37 5.73
N TRP A 101 2.80 3.96 6.65
CA TRP A 101 1.74 4.94 6.37
C TRP A 101 1.89 6.18 7.26
N ALA A 102 1.10 7.22 6.97
CA ALA A 102 1.19 8.55 7.55
C ALA A 102 1.37 8.60 9.07
N ASP A 103 0.62 7.81 9.85
CA ASP A 103 0.73 7.86 11.32
C ASP A 103 2.09 7.38 11.85
N ASN A 104 2.83 6.60 11.04
CA ASN A 104 4.17 6.11 11.35
C ASN A 104 5.28 6.99 10.75
N LEU A 105 4.94 8.21 10.34
CA LEU A 105 5.85 9.19 9.78
C LEU A 105 5.83 10.48 10.62
N LEU A 106 7.02 11.02 10.87
CA LEU A 106 7.18 12.34 11.47
C LEU A 106 7.77 13.29 10.45
N LEU A 107 7.09 14.42 10.22
CA LEU A 107 7.57 15.50 9.36
C LEU A 107 8.11 16.67 10.18
N ASP A 108 9.16 17.31 9.68
CA ASP A 108 9.59 18.63 10.13
C ASP A 108 9.59 19.65 8.97
N ALA A 109 10.28 20.78 9.15
CA ALA A 109 10.36 21.81 8.12
C ALA A 109 11.24 21.42 6.92
N GLU A 110 12.10 20.42 7.09
CA GLU A 110 13.11 19.98 6.12
C GLU A 110 12.65 18.73 5.35
N GLY A 111 11.80 17.89 5.95
CA GLY A 111 11.23 16.71 5.28
C GLY A 111 10.72 15.66 6.26
N ILE A 112 11.11 14.40 6.02
CA ILE A 112 10.90 13.27 6.91
C ILE A 112 11.91 13.35 8.05
N ALA A 113 11.44 13.66 9.25
CA ALA A 113 12.24 13.63 10.47
C ALA A 113 12.51 12.19 10.93
N ALA A 114 11.50 11.30 10.83
CA ALA A 114 11.65 9.89 11.16
C ALA A 114 10.54 9.01 10.55
N ILE A 115 10.90 7.75 10.32
CA ILE A 115 9.96 6.62 10.24
C ILE A 115 9.98 5.95 11.62
N VAL A 116 8.81 5.64 12.18
CA VAL A 116 8.65 5.06 13.53
C VAL A 116 7.77 3.82 13.49
N ASP A 117 7.68 3.09 14.60
CA ASP A 117 6.87 1.86 14.75
C ASP A 117 7.29 0.68 13.86
N PHE A 118 8.53 0.23 14.08
CA PHE A 118 9.09 -0.94 13.41
C PHE A 118 8.66 -2.29 14.03
N ASP A 119 7.67 -2.31 14.94
CA ASP A 119 7.29 -3.53 15.66
C ASP A 119 6.64 -4.60 14.75
N ARG A 120 6.16 -4.19 13.58
CA ARG A 120 5.54 -5.06 12.56
C ARG A 120 6.50 -5.52 11.46
N MET A 121 7.78 -5.17 11.56
CA MET A 121 8.77 -5.57 10.57
C MET A 121 8.82 -7.09 10.39
N ASP A 122 8.79 -7.52 9.13
CA ASP A 122 8.94 -8.94 8.79
C ASP A 122 9.53 -9.10 7.38
N VAL A 123 9.75 -10.35 6.95
CA VAL A 123 10.26 -10.68 5.62
C VAL A 123 9.09 -11.00 4.68
N ALA A 124 8.90 -10.16 3.67
CA ALA A 124 8.03 -10.40 2.52
C ALA A 124 8.56 -9.62 1.31
N TYR A 125 7.81 -8.66 0.78
CA TYR A 125 8.20 -7.87 -0.39
C TYR A 125 8.29 -6.39 0.00
N PRO A 126 9.48 -5.76 -0.02
CA PRO A 126 9.66 -4.32 0.29
C PRO A 126 8.81 -3.39 -0.58
N GLU A 127 8.40 -3.85 -1.76
CA GLU A 127 7.47 -3.13 -2.62
C GLU A 127 6.11 -2.86 -1.94
N ILE A 128 5.70 -3.66 -0.95
CA ILE A 128 4.47 -3.41 -0.16
C ILE A 128 4.57 -2.09 0.60
N ASP A 129 5.73 -1.77 1.20
CA ASP A 129 5.96 -0.48 1.86
C ASP A 129 5.84 0.67 0.87
N ILE A 130 6.34 0.49 -0.36
CA ILE A 130 6.29 1.50 -1.41
C ILE A 130 4.84 1.79 -1.79
N ALA A 131 4.04 0.76 -2.07
CA ALA A 131 2.63 0.93 -2.34
C ALA A 131 1.91 1.61 -1.18
N ARG A 132 2.22 1.21 0.06
CA ARG A 132 1.56 1.73 1.25
C ARG A 132 1.87 3.21 1.47
N ALA A 133 3.14 3.59 1.36
CA ALA A 133 3.63 4.95 1.48
C ALA A 133 3.09 5.85 0.36
N VAL A 134 3.11 5.36 -0.89
CA VAL A 134 2.57 6.10 -2.04
C VAL A 134 1.09 6.37 -1.87
N LEU A 135 0.27 5.37 -1.55
CA LEU A 135 -1.16 5.60 -1.32
C LEU A 135 -1.39 6.51 -0.10
N SER A 136 -0.62 6.35 0.97
CA SER A 136 -0.74 7.18 2.17
C SER A 136 -0.44 8.66 1.90
N GLY A 137 0.57 8.96 1.08
CA GLY A 137 0.99 10.32 0.78
C GLY A 137 0.31 10.95 -0.44
N ALA A 138 0.06 10.18 -1.50
CA ALA A 138 -0.36 10.65 -2.82
C ALA A 138 -1.84 10.41 -3.15
N TRP A 139 -2.54 9.51 -2.46
CA TRP A 139 -3.97 9.30 -2.71
C TRP A 139 -4.83 10.29 -1.92
N GLY A 140 -5.67 11.05 -2.61
CA GLY A 140 -6.60 12.03 -2.03
C GLY A 140 -8.01 11.95 -2.59
N LEU A 141 -8.85 12.94 -2.27
CA LEU A 141 -10.22 13.09 -2.80
C LEU A 141 -10.20 13.29 -4.32
N GLY A 142 -10.22 12.19 -5.07
CA GLY A 142 -10.16 12.18 -6.53
C GLY A 142 -9.22 11.12 -7.12
N GLY A 143 -8.40 10.46 -6.30
CA GLY A 143 -7.49 9.40 -6.71
C GLY A 143 -6.03 9.74 -6.44
N ILE A 144 -5.15 9.09 -7.21
CA ILE A 144 -3.70 9.19 -7.06
C ILE A 144 -3.18 10.45 -7.75
N ARG A 145 -2.45 11.29 -7.00
CA ARG A 145 -1.76 12.46 -7.53
C ARG A 145 -0.41 12.08 -8.14
N MET A 146 -0.38 11.98 -9.47
CA MET A 146 0.76 11.44 -10.20
C MET A 146 2.06 12.22 -10.01
N ASP A 147 2.00 13.54 -9.89
CA ASP A 147 3.17 14.38 -9.60
C ASP A 147 3.87 13.95 -8.31
N THR A 148 3.10 13.66 -7.26
CA THR A 148 3.63 13.17 -5.98
C THR A 148 4.09 11.71 -6.01
N VAL A 149 3.50 10.87 -6.87
CA VAL A 149 4.00 9.51 -7.11
C VAL A 149 5.39 9.55 -7.76
N HIS A 150 5.53 10.35 -8.81
CA HIS A 150 6.83 10.54 -9.48
C HIS A 150 7.88 11.09 -8.52
N ALA A 151 7.49 12.04 -7.66
CA ALA A 151 8.36 12.57 -6.61
C ALA A 151 8.89 11.47 -5.68
N PHE A 152 8.00 10.61 -5.17
CA PHE A 152 8.39 9.47 -4.33
C PHE A 152 9.36 8.54 -5.05
N LEU A 153 9.00 8.09 -6.26
CA LEU A 153 9.86 7.16 -7.00
C LEU A 153 11.19 7.79 -7.41
N HIS A 154 11.23 9.11 -7.62
CA HIS A 154 12.47 9.83 -7.87
C HIS A 154 13.41 9.75 -6.66
N GLY A 155 12.91 10.04 -5.45
CA GLY A 155 13.72 9.93 -4.24
C GLY A 155 14.13 8.49 -3.92
N TYR A 156 13.22 7.53 -4.09
CA TYR A 156 13.48 6.11 -3.85
C TYR A 156 14.66 5.58 -4.70
N ARG A 157 14.74 6.03 -5.95
CA ARG A 157 15.81 5.69 -6.90
C ARG A 157 17.20 6.18 -6.49
N GLU A 158 17.33 7.04 -5.48
CA GLU A 158 18.65 7.41 -4.94
C GLU A 158 19.35 6.23 -4.24
N HIS A 159 18.59 5.24 -3.75
CA HIS A 159 19.11 4.15 -2.93
C HIS A 159 18.76 2.74 -3.41
N ALA A 160 17.69 2.59 -4.19
CA ALA A 160 17.21 1.30 -4.68
C ALA A 160 16.61 1.39 -6.08
N GLU A 161 16.66 0.30 -6.83
CA GLU A 161 16.05 0.23 -8.16
C GLU A 161 14.52 0.30 -8.07
N ALA A 162 13.90 1.04 -8.99
CA ALA A 162 12.46 1.07 -9.20
C ALA A 162 12.17 0.93 -10.70
N PRO A 163 12.20 -0.31 -11.22
CA PRO A 163 11.96 -0.58 -12.64
C PRO A 163 10.49 -0.37 -13.00
N ASP A 164 10.23 -0.14 -14.29
CA ASP A 164 8.88 0.02 -14.82
C ASP A 164 7.95 -1.13 -14.37
N GLY A 165 6.72 -0.78 -14.00
CA GLY A 165 5.71 -1.71 -13.53
C GLY A 165 5.85 -2.09 -12.06
N MET A 166 6.87 -1.61 -11.35
CA MET A 166 7.04 -1.85 -9.92
C MET A 166 5.88 -1.33 -9.11
N LEU A 167 5.43 -0.10 -9.37
CA LEU A 167 4.36 0.45 -8.55
C LEU A 167 3.04 -0.30 -8.78
N LEU A 168 2.78 -0.74 -10.01
CA LEU A 168 1.58 -1.51 -10.34
C LEU A 168 1.53 -2.82 -9.54
N ARG A 169 2.57 -3.64 -9.62
CA ARG A 169 2.61 -4.92 -8.90
C ARG A 169 2.66 -4.73 -7.39
N ALA A 170 3.32 -3.68 -6.90
CA ALA A 170 3.33 -3.29 -5.50
C ALA A 170 1.91 -3.01 -4.98
N ILE A 171 1.14 -2.19 -5.70
CA ILE A 171 -0.25 -1.86 -5.35
C ILE A 171 -1.15 -3.09 -5.45
N GLN A 172 -0.94 -3.96 -6.44
CA GLN A 172 -1.68 -5.22 -6.55
C GLN A 172 -1.38 -6.15 -5.36
N MET A 173 -0.12 -6.30 -4.94
CA MET A 173 0.23 -7.09 -3.73
C MET A 173 -0.41 -6.51 -2.48
N LEU A 174 -0.34 -5.19 -2.30
CA LEU A 174 -0.96 -4.51 -1.16
C LEU A 174 -2.48 -4.73 -1.17
N TYR A 175 -3.11 -4.62 -2.33
CA TYR A 175 -4.54 -4.85 -2.49
C TYR A 175 -4.95 -6.27 -2.08
N LEU A 176 -4.15 -7.30 -2.41
CA LEU A 176 -4.43 -8.69 -1.96
C LEU A 176 -4.51 -8.84 -0.44
N ILE A 177 -3.74 -8.04 0.29
CA ILE A 177 -3.69 -8.05 1.76
C ILE A 177 -4.85 -7.22 2.31
N GLU A 178 -4.95 -5.99 1.84
CA GLU A 178 -5.78 -4.98 2.46
C GLU A 178 -7.25 -5.03 2.03
N SER A 179 -7.55 -5.53 0.83
CA SER A 179 -8.94 -5.71 0.42
C SER A 179 -9.70 -6.62 1.38
N ILE A 180 -9.01 -7.64 1.94
CA ILE A 180 -9.59 -8.57 2.91
C ILE A 180 -9.93 -7.85 4.23
N TRP A 181 -9.07 -6.93 4.67
CA TRP A 181 -9.22 -6.25 5.95
C TRP A 181 -10.23 -5.11 5.91
N TRP A 182 -10.31 -4.41 4.78
CA TRP A 182 -11.11 -3.18 4.68
C TRP A 182 -12.42 -3.36 3.93
N LEU A 183 -12.51 -4.27 2.95
CA LEU A 183 -13.77 -4.57 2.26
C LEU A 183 -14.59 -5.58 3.05
N ARG A 184 -15.10 -5.17 4.22
CA ARG A 184 -15.96 -6.01 5.08
C ARG A 184 -17.02 -5.19 5.79
N THR A 185 -18.05 -5.88 6.25
CA THR A 185 -19.28 -5.26 6.78
C THR A 185 -19.00 -4.36 7.97
N GLU A 186 -18.11 -4.78 8.87
CA GLU A 186 -17.78 -4.09 10.11
C GLU A 186 -17.12 -2.74 9.88
N ILE A 187 -16.42 -2.57 8.76
CA ILE A 187 -15.68 -1.34 8.45
C ILE A 187 -16.54 -0.36 7.66
N TYR A 188 -17.62 -0.84 7.04
CA TYR A 188 -18.40 -0.05 6.08
C TYR A 188 -19.12 1.16 6.72
N GLU A 189 -19.34 1.13 8.02
CA GLU A 189 -19.98 2.19 8.80
C GLU A 189 -18.99 2.98 9.67
N GLU A 190 -17.70 2.63 9.62
CA GLU A 190 -16.67 3.26 10.43
C GLU A 190 -16.31 4.67 9.94
N THR A 191 -15.67 5.43 10.82
CA THR A 191 -15.13 6.77 10.52
C THR A 191 -13.63 6.84 10.80
N GLY A 192 -12.97 7.88 10.31
CA GLY A 192 -11.52 8.07 10.53
C GLY A 192 -10.65 7.15 9.67
N VAL A 193 -9.63 6.54 10.28
CA VAL A 193 -8.59 5.76 9.57
C VAL A 193 -9.15 4.54 8.84
N PRO A 194 -10.00 3.68 9.45
CA PRO A 194 -10.58 2.54 8.72
C PRO A 194 -11.40 2.96 7.50
N ALA A 195 -12.16 4.06 7.62
CA ALA A 195 -12.93 4.61 6.51
C ALA A 195 -12.05 5.08 5.36
N ARG A 196 -10.86 5.63 5.66
CA ARG A 196 -9.90 6.02 4.62
C ARG A 196 -9.38 4.80 3.86
N PHE A 197 -8.92 3.77 4.55
CA PHE A 197 -8.42 2.56 3.90
C PHE A 197 -9.50 1.87 3.07
N LEU A 198 -10.75 1.85 3.56
CA LEU A 198 -11.91 1.42 2.77
C LEU A 198 -12.06 2.24 1.48
N GLN A 199 -11.97 3.57 1.54
CA GLN A 199 -12.08 4.42 0.35
C GLN A 199 -10.93 4.20 -0.65
N GLU A 200 -9.72 3.94 -0.17
CA GLU A 200 -8.58 3.58 -1.02
C GLU A 200 -8.83 2.25 -1.74
N MET A 201 -9.30 1.22 -1.01
CA MET A 201 -9.66 -0.07 -1.59
C MET A 201 -10.86 0.03 -2.54
N GLU A 202 -11.87 0.82 -2.22
CA GLU A 202 -13.00 1.14 -3.11
C GLU A 202 -12.47 1.74 -4.42
N TRP A 203 -11.61 2.76 -4.33
CA TRP A 203 -11.06 3.43 -5.51
C TRP A 203 -10.24 2.48 -6.38
N LEU A 204 -9.36 1.66 -5.78
CA LEU A 204 -8.57 0.66 -6.50
C LEU A 204 -9.46 -0.40 -7.16
N THR A 205 -10.48 -0.87 -6.46
CA THR A 205 -11.45 -1.85 -7.00
C THR A 205 -12.17 -1.27 -8.21
N GLU A 206 -12.57 -0.01 -8.14
CA GLU A 206 -13.33 0.64 -9.20
C GLU A 206 -12.47 0.95 -10.44
N HIS A 207 -11.20 1.27 -10.24
CA HIS A 207 -10.26 1.69 -11.29
C HIS A 207 -9.28 0.61 -11.74
N TRP A 208 -9.47 -0.64 -11.31
CA TRP A 208 -8.53 -1.75 -11.52
C TRP A 208 -8.02 -1.87 -12.96
N ASP A 209 -8.92 -1.87 -13.94
CA ASP A 209 -8.58 -2.02 -15.37
C ASP A 209 -7.77 -0.83 -15.92
N ARG A 210 -7.81 0.33 -15.25
CA ARG A 210 -7.09 1.55 -15.64
C ARG A 210 -5.75 1.69 -14.92
N LEU A 211 -5.47 0.88 -13.91
CA LEU A 211 -4.19 0.93 -13.18
C LEU A 211 -2.98 0.69 -14.11
N PRO A 212 -2.99 -0.27 -15.05
CA PRO A 212 -1.88 -0.45 -15.97
C PRO A 212 -1.57 0.80 -16.80
N ASP A 213 -2.59 1.52 -17.28
CA ASP A 213 -2.39 2.76 -18.03
C ASP A 213 -1.88 3.90 -17.14
N LEU A 214 -2.36 3.96 -15.90
CA LEU A 214 -2.04 5.05 -14.96
C LEU A 214 -0.63 4.94 -14.39
N ILE A 215 -0.21 3.73 -14.01
CA ILE A 215 1.01 3.48 -13.22
C ILE A 215 1.83 2.28 -13.73
N GLY A 216 1.43 1.59 -14.79
CA GLY A 216 2.15 0.40 -15.28
C GLY A 216 3.52 0.71 -15.89
N HIS A 217 3.81 1.97 -16.19
CA HIS A 217 5.12 2.44 -16.64
C HIS A 217 6.00 2.93 -15.48
N LEU A 218 5.56 2.78 -14.23
CA LEU A 218 6.21 3.32 -13.03
C LEU A 218 6.76 2.25 -12.09
#